data_AF-A0A382EXE1-F1
#
_entry.id   AF-A0A382EXE1-F1
#
_cell.length_a   1.000
_cell.length_b   1.000
_cell.length_c   1.000
_cell.angle_alpha   90.00
_cell.angle_beta   90.00
_cell.angle_gamma   90.00
#
_symmetry.space_group_name_H-M   'P 1'
#
loop_
_entity.id
_entity.type
_entity.pdbx_description
1 polymer ?
#
loop_
_entity_poly.entity_id
_entity_poly.type
_entity_poly.pdbx_seq_one_letter_code
_entity_poly.pdbx_strand_id
1 'polypeptide(L)' 'MVDYKGSCGCGQVNYSIADKPIFTQACHCKDCKKSTGSSFVIHSTVHED' A
#
# COMPACT_ATOMS: atom_id res chain seq x y z
N MET A 1 -12.03 9.43 14.06
CA MET A 1 -11.69 8.83 12.76
C MET A 1 -10.28 9.24 12.40
N VAL A 2 -9.42 8.28 12.06
CA VAL A 2 -8.07 8.57 11.56
C VAL A 2 -8.17 8.57 10.05
N ASP A 3 -7.86 9.68 9.40
CA ASP A 3 -7.86 9.80 7.94
C ASP A 3 -6.40 9.76 7.45
N TYR A 4 -5.98 8.65 6.84
CA TYR A 4 -4.65 8.54 6.27
C TYR A 4 -4.67 9.07 4.83
N LYS A 5 -3.88 10.10 4.56
CA LYS A 5 -3.74 10.69 3.23
C LYS A 5 -2.53 10.10 2.51
N GLY A 6 -2.71 9.80 1.23
CA GLY A 6 -1.65 9.32 0.36
C GLY A 6 -1.77 9.85 -1.05
N SER A 7 -0.68 9.75 -1.80
CA SER A 7 -0.61 10.11 -3.21
C SER A 7 0.24 9.10 -3.96
N CYS A 8 -0.09 8.85 -5.22
CA CYS A 8 0.78 8.06 -6.08
C CYS A 8 2.11 8.79 -6.32
N GLY A 9 3.19 8.04 -6.60
CA GLY A 9 4.51 8.61 -6.88
C GLY A 9 4.54 9.54 -8.12
N CYS A 10 3.56 9.45 -9.02
CA CYS A 10 3.42 10.38 -10.14
C CYS A 10 2.80 11.74 -9.74
N GLY A 11 2.24 11.86 -8.53
CA GLY A 11 1.58 13.07 -8.02
C GLY A 11 0.19 13.35 -8.59
N GLN A 12 -0.28 12.61 -9.59
CA GLN A 12 -1.57 12.86 -10.24
C GLN A 12 -2.77 12.24 -9.50
N VAL A 13 -2.51 11.25 -8.64
CA VAL A 13 -3.56 10.52 -7.92
C VAL A 13 -3.40 10.77 -6.42
N ASN A 14 -4.49 11.17 -5.78
CA ASN A 14 -4.57 11.39 -4.33
C ASN A 14 -5.68 10.50 -3.77
N TYR A 15 -5.46 9.96 -2.58
CA TYR A 15 -6.41 9.07 -1.92
C TYR A 15 -6.39 9.27 -0.40
N SER A 16 -7.52 8.91 0.21
CA SER A 16 -7.74 8.88 1.67
C SER A 16 -8.15 7.48 2.08
N ILE A 17 -7.61 6.99 3.20
CA ILE A 17 -7.94 5.70 3.79
C ILE A 17 -8.66 5.97 5.11
N ALA A 18 -9.91 5.53 5.19
CA ALA A 18 -10.77 5.76 6.35
C ALA A 18 -10.43 4.86 7.54
N ASP A 19 -9.94 3.66 7.26
CA ASP A 19 -9.68 2.64 8.27
C ASP A 19 -8.21 2.40 8.54
N LYS A 20 -7.96 1.83 9.71
CA LYS A 20 -6.61 1.46 10.12
C LYS A 20 -6.15 0.22 9.37
N PRO A 21 -4.87 0.18 8.92
CA PRO A 21 -4.29 -1.05 8.42
C PRO A 21 -4.41 -2.19 9.44
N ILE A 22 -4.85 -3.36 8.97
CA ILE A 22 -4.90 -4.60 9.75
C ILE A 22 -3.48 -5.05 10.07
N PHE A 23 -2.59 -5.01 9.06
CA PHE A 23 -1.17 -5.26 9.20
C PHE A 23 -0.38 -4.62 8.05
N THR A 24 0.91 -4.42 8.29
CA THR A 24 1.89 -4.01 7.28
C THR A 24 2.96 -5.08 7.16
N GLN A 25 3.30 -5.46 5.93
CA GLN A 25 4.30 -6.52 5.68
C GLN A 25 5.23 -6.19 4.51
N ALA A 26 6.45 -6.71 4.58
CA ALA A 26 7.37 -6.77 3.45
C ALA A 26 7.17 -8.09 2.69
N CYS A 27 6.64 -8.00 1.47
CA CYS A 27 6.43 -9.17 0.62
C CYS A 27 7.61 -9.41 -0.31
N HIS A 28 8.15 -10.63 -0.27
CA HIS A 28 9.29 -11.08 -1.09
C HIS A 28 8.90 -12.10 -2.17
N CYS A 29 7.60 -12.30 -2.42
CA CYS A 29 7.17 -13.30 -3.41
C CYS A 29 7.64 -12.94 -4.82
N LYS A 30 7.68 -13.93 -5.72
CA LYS A 30 8.17 -13.72 -7.10
C LYS A 30 7.34 -12.70 -7.86
N ASP A 31 6.03 -12.67 -7.64
CA ASP A 31 5.13 -11.80 -8.39
C ASP A 31 5.28 -10.33 -7.98
N CYS A 32 5.38 -10.06 -6.67
CA CYS A 32 5.65 -8.72 -6.16
C CYS A 32 7.00 -8.17 -6.62
N LYS A 33 8.03 -9.03 -6.69
CA LYS A 33 9.34 -8.63 -7.23
C LYS A 33 9.25 -8.30 -8.73
N LYS A 34 8.51 -9.09 -9.51
CA LYS A 34 8.32 -8.84 -10.95
C LYS A 34 7.51 -7.58 -11.23
N SER A 35 6.44 -7.33 -10.45
CA SER A 35 5.55 -6.19 -10.69
C SER A 35 6.20 -4.85 -10.36
N THR A 36 7.07 -4.82 -9.33
CA THR A 36 7.72 -3.58 -8.87
C THR A 36 9.15 -3.42 -9.34
N GLY A 37 9.82 -4.50 -9.77
CA GLY A 37 11.27 -4.52 -10.05
C GLY A 37 12.14 -4.42 -8.79
N SER A 38 11.54 -4.31 -7.61
CA SER A 38 12.23 -4.24 -6.31
C SER A 38 12.51 -5.63 -5.74
N SER A 39 13.38 -5.70 -4.72
CA SER A 39 13.62 -6.93 -3.94
C SER A 39 12.44 -7.29 -3.02
N PHE A 40 11.59 -6.31 -2.70
CA PHE A 40 10.35 -6.45 -1.95
C PHE A 40 9.41 -5.27 -2.18
N VAL A 41 8.17 -5.41 -1.73
CA VAL A 41 7.18 -4.33 -1.65
C VAL A 41 6.55 -4.30 -0.26
N ILE A 42 6.20 -3.11 0.21
CA ILE A 42 5.43 -2.94 1.46
C ILE A 42 3.94 -2.90 1.13
N HIS A 43 3.18 -3.83 1.69
CA HIS A 43 1.73 -3.80 1.65
C HIS A 43 1.20 -3.38 3.03
N SER A 44 0.24 -2.46 3.05
CA SER A 44 -0.57 -2.14 4.22
C SER A 44 -2.00 -2.53 3.90
N THR A 45 -2.43 -3.66 4.44
CA THR A 45 -3.76 -4.22 4.15
C THR A 45 -4.78 -3.53 5.02
N VAL A 46 -5.84 -3.02 4.41
CA VAL A 46 -6.99 -2.42 5.10
C VAL A 46 -8.21 -3.31 4.87
N HIS A 47 -9.17 -3.28 5.79
CA HIS A 47 -10.46 -3.90 5.52
C HIS A 47 -11.23 -3.01 4.55
N GLU A 48 -11.99 -3.62 3.64
CA GLU A 48 -12.99 -2.93 2.85
C GLU A 48 -14.32 -3.21 3.54
N ASP A 49 -14.88 -2.17 4.18
CA ASP A 49 -16.20 -2.21 4.84
C ASP A 49 -17.36 -2.28 3.82
#